data_AF-A0A5N5MXE2-F1
#
_entry.id   AF-A0A5N5MXE2-F1
#
_cell.length_a   1.000
_cell.length_b   1.000
_cell.length_c   1.000
_cell.angle_alpha   90.00
_cell.angle_beta   90.00
_cell.angle_gamma   90.00
#
_symmetry.space_group_name_H-M   'P 1'
#
loop_
_entity.id
_entity.type
_entity.pdbx_description
1 polymer ?
#
loop_
_entity_poly.entity_id
_entity_poly.type
_entity_poly.pdbx_seq_one_letter_code
_entity_poly.pdbx_strand_id
1 'polypeptide(L)'
;MKSVEATLVISLLVGAVAAQKSAYEQCGGMGYPGSSNCVAVYSCTLWNPYYYHCYPGTSTSSTKTTSTQVSLSTTFSKTNGLLFNIDGFNDVNTIPLSSTVYYQYPSASGSEINTGANGLQKLDYVVNTAAQTQYRACVKAVVSRYTTSPAVFAWELANEPRCSGCGTSVIYNWAASTSQYIKSFDSNQCYPYQPSAGGYIWQDTLNMTTLDFATFHLYPDSCEFSICGQFAHRLTSSRGQPYDWGNLWVTSHGAACAAENKPCLFEECNNNCTVENPWQKTALATKGIAGDRFWQYGEALPSCNCQTSQDGNTVFCKQDNWGCMVTSHVADINSAYP
;
A
#
# COMPACT_ATOMS: atom_id res chain seq x y z
N MET A 1 3.02 -83.77 17.97
CA MET A 1 2.86 -82.46 18.63
C MET A 1 4.01 -81.56 18.20
N LYS A 2 3.76 -80.62 17.27
CA LYS A 2 4.66 -79.52 16.95
C LYS A 2 3.78 -78.28 16.83
N SER A 3 3.85 -77.43 17.84
CA SER A 3 3.12 -76.17 17.98
C SER A 3 3.75 -75.11 17.09
N VAL A 4 2.92 -74.42 16.31
CA VAL A 4 3.29 -73.29 15.46
C VAL A 4 3.21 -72.02 16.30
N GLU A 5 4.32 -71.30 16.46
CA GLU A 5 4.35 -69.98 17.08
C GLU A 5 4.01 -68.92 16.01
N ALA A 6 2.95 -68.16 16.23
CA ALA A 6 2.55 -67.03 15.40
C ALA A 6 3.17 -65.75 15.95
N THR A 7 4.12 -65.16 15.22
CA THR A 7 4.70 -63.87 15.55
C THR A 7 3.78 -62.75 15.08
N LEU A 8 3.21 -61.99 16.02
CA LEU A 8 2.39 -60.81 15.78
C LEU A 8 3.29 -59.61 15.43
N VAL A 9 3.25 -59.15 14.17
CA VAL A 9 3.93 -57.92 13.74
C VAL A 9 2.99 -56.74 14.00
N ILE A 10 3.30 -55.93 15.02
CA ILE A 10 2.63 -54.65 15.27
C ILE A 10 3.33 -53.58 14.42
N SER A 11 2.73 -53.21 13.29
CA SER A 11 3.15 -52.04 12.51
C SER A 11 2.68 -50.76 13.20
N LEU A 12 3.61 -50.02 13.80
CA LEU A 12 3.40 -48.65 14.28
C LEU A 12 3.33 -47.70 13.08
N LEU A 13 2.11 -47.34 12.66
CA LEU A 13 1.85 -46.18 11.82
C LEU A 13 2.07 -44.91 12.67
N VAL A 14 3.29 -44.37 12.67
CA VAL A 14 3.53 -43.00 13.11
C VAL A 14 3.02 -42.09 12.01
N GLY A 15 1.75 -41.71 12.07
CA GLY A 15 1.23 -40.62 11.25
C GLY A 15 2.01 -39.36 11.60
N ALA A 16 2.60 -38.70 10.61
CA ALA A 16 3.15 -37.36 10.78
C ALA A 16 2.00 -36.43 11.18
N VAL A 17 1.89 -36.13 12.46
CA VAL A 17 0.99 -35.07 12.94
C VAL A 17 1.60 -33.77 12.43
N ALA A 18 1.11 -33.27 11.29
CA ALA A 18 1.41 -31.91 10.88
C ALA A 18 0.85 -30.97 11.96
N ALA A 19 1.73 -30.45 12.82
CA ALA A 19 1.33 -29.53 13.87
C ALA A 19 0.54 -28.38 13.24
N GLN A 20 -0.68 -28.17 13.72
CA GLN A 20 -1.46 -27.01 13.33
C GLN A 20 -0.74 -25.77 13.85
N LYS A 21 -0.50 -24.81 12.97
CA LYS A 21 -0.01 -23.48 13.30
C LYS A 21 -1.10 -22.77 14.08
N SER A 22 -0.72 -22.27 15.22
CA SER A 22 -1.61 -21.46 16.05
C SER A 22 -2.00 -20.18 15.30
N ALA A 23 -3.06 -19.54 15.77
CA ALA A 23 -3.55 -18.29 15.20
C ALA A 23 -2.38 -17.32 14.95
N TYR A 24 -2.30 -16.78 13.74
CA TYR A 24 -1.31 -15.82 13.24
C TYR A 24 0.15 -16.28 13.18
N GLU A 25 0.47 -17.54 13.46
CA GLU A 25 1.81 -18.05 13.20
C GLU A 25 2.11 -18.11 11.70
N GLN A 26 3.39 -18.01 11.35
CA GLN A 26 3.84 -18.25 9.98
C GLN A 26 3.36 -19.62 9.52
N CYS A 27 2.63 -19.67 8.42
CA CYS A 27 2.08 -20.88 7.84
C CYS A 27 2.55 -21.06 6.38
N GLY A 28 3.39 -20.16 5.89
CA GLY A 28 3.87 -20.19 4.52
C GLY A 28 4.83 -19.06 4.22
N GLY A 29 5.27 -19.02 2.98
CA GLY A 29 6.31 -18.14 2.53
C GLY A 29 7.40 -18.88 1.76
N MET A 30 8.08 -18.19 0.87
CA MET A 30 9.15 -18.71 0.04
C MET A 30 10.30 -19.17 0.92
N GLY A 31 10.62 -20.46 0.86
CA GLY A 31 11.64 -21.10 1.69
C GLY A 31 11.16 -21.56 3.08
N TYR A 32 9.88 -21.37 3.45
CA TYR A 32 9.36 -21.84 4.73
C TYR A 32 9.15 -23.37 4.73
N PRO A 33 9.83 -24.13 5.63
CA PRO A 33 9.76 -25.60 5.64
C PRO A 33 8.61 -26.15 6.51
N GLY A 34 7.87 -25.27 7.20
CA GLY A 34 6.86 -25.66 8.19
C GLY A 34 5.46 -25.89 7.61
N SER A 35 4.54 -26.27 8.49
CA SER A 35 3.14 -26.58 8.15
C SER A 35 2.36 -25.34 7.70
N SER A 36 1.50 -25.50 6.69
CA SER A 36 0.48 -24.50 6.28
C SER A 36 -0.89 -24.70 6.91
N ASN A 37 -1.04 -25.72 7.76
CA ASN A 37 -2.31 -26.01 8.41
C ASN A 37 -2.49 -25.12 9.63
N CYS A 38 -3.53 -24.31 9.64
CA CYS A 38 -3.88 -23.45 10.77
C CYS A 38 -4.87 -24.13 11.72
N VAL A 39 -4.93 -23.65 12.97
CA VAL A 39 -6.00 -24.03 13.92
C VAL A 39 -7.39 -23.71 13.35
N ALA A 40 -8.42 -24.42 13.84
CA ALA A 40 -9.80 -24.25 13.38
C ALA A 40 -10.24 -22.77 13.36
N VAL A 41 -11.02 -22.39 12.34
CA VAL A 41 -11.47 -21.01 12.00
C VAL A 41 -10.39 -20.05 11.45
N TYR A 42 -9.17 -20.53 11.23
CA TYR A 42 -8.07 -19.78 10.61
C TYR A 42 -7.65 -20.42 9.28
N SER A 43 -7.24 -19.59 8.32
CA SER A 43 -6.75 -19.98 7.00
C SER A 43 -5.35 -19.40 6.78
N CYS A 44 -4.46 -20.16 6.15
CA CYS A 44 -3.13 -19.66 5.82
C CYS A 44 -3.21 -18.59 4.74
N THR A 45 -3.00 -17.35 5.14
CA THR A 45 -3.27 -16.17 4.30
C THR A 45 -1.96 -15.53 3.88
N LEU A 46 -1.86 -15.25 2.58
CA LEU A 46 -0.71 -14.56 1.98
C LEU A 46 -0.65 -13.13 2.52
N TRP A 47 0.47 -12.77 3.15
CA TRP A 47 0.79 -11.37 3.45
C TRP A 47 1.77 -10.82 2.43
N ASN A 48 2.87 -11.54 2.21
CA ASN A 48 3.80 -11.36 1.10
C ASN A 48 4.37 -12.73 0.70
N PRO A 49 5.15 -12.86 -0.39
CA PRO A 49 5.66 -14.15 -0.84
C PRO A 49 6.58 -14.86 0.14
N TYR A 50 7.22 -14.15 1.06
CA TYR A 50 8.17 -14.72 2.04
C TYR A 50 7.48 -15.07 3.37
N TYR A 51 6.26 -14.58 3.60
CA TYR A 51 5.56 -14.72 4.87
C TYR A 51 4.05 -14.82 4.67
N TYR A 52 3.48 -15.97 5.00
CA TYR A 52 2.05 -16.21 5.07
C TYR A 52 1.76 -16.53 6.53
N HIS A 53 0.59 -16.14 7.05
CA HIS A 53 0.24 -16.45 8.43
C HIS A 53 -1.20 -16.89 8.58
N CYS A 54 -1.50 -17.61 9.67
CA CYS A 54 -2.84 -18.09 9.96
C CYS A 54 -3.78 -16.94 10.33
N TYR A 55 -4.74 -16.61 9.46
CA TYR A 55 -5.65 -15.48 9.65
C TYR A 55 -7.12 -15.93 9.69
N PRO A 56 -8.02 -15.29 10.47
CA PRO A 56 -9.44 -15.60 10.46
C PRO A 56 -10.05 -15.34 9.09
N GLY A 57 -10.63 -16.38 8.48
CA GLY A 57 -11.27 -16.24 7.19
C GLY A 57 -11.85 -17.56 6.72
N THR A 58 -13.09 -17.51 6.22
CA THR A 58 -13.67 -18.57 5.41
C THR A 58 -12.94 -18.60 4.08
N SER A 59 -12.47 -19.78 3.69
CA SER A 59 -11.78 -20.04 2.42
C SER A 59 -12.60 -19.50 1.25
N THR A 60 -12.19 -18.35 0.71
CA THR A 60 -12.75 -17.80 -0.53
C THR A 60 -11.65 -17.79 -1.58
N SER A 61 -11.70 -18.80 -2.44
CA SER A 61 -10.90 -18.88 -3.66
C SER A 61 -11.36 -17.75 -4.59
N SER A 62 -10.53 -16.73 -4.80
CA SER A 62 -10.83 -15.63 -5.72
C SER A 62 -10.40 -16.00 -7.14
N THR A 63 -11.39 -16.30 -7.98
CA THR A 63 -11.19 -16.48 -9.42
C THR A 63 -10.91 -15.13 -10.06
N LYS A 64 -9.73 -14.95 -10.66
CA LYS A 64 -9.40 -13.78 -11.50
C LYS A 64 -10.43 -13.66 -12.62
N THR A 65 -11.28 -12.63 -12.56
CA THR A 65 -12.20 -12.28 -13.63
C THR A 65 -11.55 -11.22 -14.51
N THR A 66 -11.20 -11.60 -15.74
CA THR A 66 -10.70 -10.68 -16.76
C THR A 66 -11.90 -9.86 -17.27
N SER A 67 -11.99 -8.59 -16.87
CA SER A 67 -12.98 -7.66 -17.42
C SER A 67 -12.47 -7.09 -18.73
N THR A 68 -13.15 -7.43 -19.84
CA THR A 68 -12.97 -6.79 -21.15
C THR A 68 -13.50 -5.36 -21.07
N GLN A 69 -12.62 -4.36 -21.04
CA GLN A 69 -13.02 -2.96 -21.14
C GLN A 69 -13.60 -2.67 -22.53
N VAL A 70 -14.86 -2.24 -22.57
CA VAL A 70 -15.47 -1.63 -23.75
C VAL A 70 -15.01 -0.18 -23.82
N SER A 71 -14.43 0.22 -24.95
CA SER A 71 -14.06 1.61 -25.24
C SER A 71 -15.33 2.49 -25.27
N LEU A 72 -15.43 3.42 -24.32
CA LEU A 72 -16.51 4.40 -24.23
C LEU A 72 -15.99 5.78 -24.64
N SER A 73 -16.81 6.53 -25.37
CA SER A 73 -16.52 7.91 -25.79
C SER A 73 -16.30 8.84 -24.59
N THR A 74 -15.17 9.54 -24.56
CA THR A 74 -14.74 10.47 -23.51
C THR A 74 -15.42 11.85 -23.58
N THR A 75 -16.56 11.98 -24.25
CA THR A 75 -17.20 13.26 -24.58
C THR A 75 -17.80 14.03 -23.39
N PHE A 76 -17.82 13.44 -22.19
CA PHE A 76 -18.51 14.01 -21.01
C PHE A 76 -17.59 14.71 -20.00
N SER A 77 -16.28 14.55 -20.15
CA SER A 77 -15.30 15.13 -19.23
C SER A 77 -14.59 16.29 -19.90
N LYS A 78 -14.75 17.49 -19.36
CA LYS A 78 -13.99 18.67 -19.81
C LYS A 78 -13.08 19.13 -18.68
N THR A 79 -11.85 19.47 -19.04
CA THR A 79 -10.86 20.06 -18.14
C THR A 79 -10.64 21.52 -18.52
N ASN A 80 -10.65 22.42 -17.53
CA ASN A 80 -10.29 23.82 -17.70
C ASN A 80 -9.37 24.25 -16.56
N GLY A 81 -8.06 24.20 -16.80
CA GLY A 81 -7.06 24.43 -15.76
C GLY A 81 -7.11 23.34 -14.68
N LEU A 82 -7.36 23.74 -13.42
CA LEU A 82 -7.48 22.83 -12.27
C LEU A 82 -8.93 22.40 -11.99
N LEU A 83 -9.92 23.01 -12.66
CA LEU A 83 -11.31 22.55 -12.58
C LEU A 83 -11.51 21.41 -13.59
N PHE A 84 -12.06 20.29 -13.12
CA PHE A 84 -12.71 19.32 -13.99
C PHE A 84 -14.22 19.43 -13.78
N ASN A 85 -14.95 19.57 -14.88
CA ASN A 85 -16.39 19.48 -14.88
C ASN A 85 -16.77 18.12 -15.45
N ILE A 86 -17.59 17.40 -14.70
CA ILE A 86 -18.38 16.33 -15.27
C ILE A 86 -19.62 17.03 -15.80
N ASP A 87 -19.69 17.22 -17.11
CA ASP A 87 -20.93 17.66 -17.76
C ASP A 87 -21.87 16.44 -17.73
N GLY A 88 -22.43 16.20 -16.54
CA GLY A 88 -22.99 14.93 -16.08
C GLY A 88 -24.47 14.75 -16.36
N PHE A 89 -24.99 15.36 -17.42
CA PHE A 89 -26.36 15.13 -17.84
C PHE A 89 -26.37 14.83 -19.33
N ASN A 90 -26.06 13.58 -19.67
CA ASN A 90 -26.39 13.06 -20.99
C ASN A 90 -27.90 12.80 -21.06
N ASP A 91 -28.64 13.90 -21.03
CA ASP A 91 -30.09 13.91 -21.15
C ASP A 91 -30.43 13.68 -22.62
N VAL A 92 -31.42 12.83 -22.86
CA VAL A 92 -31.85 12.47 -24.20
C VAL A 92 -33.30 12.87 -24.41
N ASN A 93 -33.64 13.31 -25.62
CA ASN A 93 -35.02 13.57 -26.02
C ASN A 93 -35.69 12.33 -26.65
N THR A 94 -34.93 11.25 -26.81
CA THR A 94 -35.38 9.94 -27.27
C THR A 94 -34.49 8.88 -26.65
N ILE A 95 -35.07 7.83 -26.06
CA ILE A 95 -34.30 6.73 -25.49
C ILE A 95 -33.49 6.05 -26.61
N PRO A 96 -32.14 6.05 -26.54
CA PRO A 96 -31.30 5.50 -27.60
C PRO A 96 -31.30 3.97 -27.59
N LEU A 97 -30.93 3.37 -28.73
CA LEU A 97 -30.77 1.91 -28.90
C LEU A 97 -29.71 1.34 -27.93
N SER A 98 -29.80 0.03 -27.67
CA SER A 98 -28.98 -0.64 -26.66
C SER A 98 -27.49 -0.35 -26.83
N SER A 99 -26.80 -0.07 -25.71
CA SER A 99 -25.37 0.31 -25.52
C SER A 99 -25.04 1.80 -25.38
N THR A 100 -25.87 2.73 -25.84
CA THR A 100 -25.60 4.17 -25.67
C THR A 100 -25.88 4.59 -24.23
N VAL A 101 -24.90 5.25 -23.58
CA VAL A 101 -25.06 5.72 -22.20
C VAL A 101 -25.97 6.94 -22.17
N TYR A 102 -26.98 6.99 -21.30
CA TYR A 102 -27.79 8.19 -21.04
C TYR A 102 -28.28 8.18 -19.59
N TYR A 103 -28.53 9.35 -18.99
CA TYR A 103 -28.88 9.44 -17.56
C TYR A 103 -30.31 9.87 -17.30
N GLN A 104 -30.83 10.82 -18.09
CA GLN A 104 -32.22 11.25 -17.95
C GLN A 104 -32.94 11.30 -19.31
N TYR A 105 -34.23 11.04 -19.27
CA TYR A 105 -35.16 11.22 -20.37
C TYR A 105 -36.29 12.16 -19.90
N PRO A 106 -36.14 13.48 -20.05
CA PRO A 106 -37.22 14.42 -19.78
C PRO A 106 -38.29 14.32 -20.88
N SER A 107 -39.56 14.15 -20.47
CA SER A 107 -40.69 14.17 -21.39
C SER A 107 -41.83 15.03 -20.85
N ALA A 108 -42.72 15.47 -21.73
CA ALA A 108 -43.91 16.23 -21.35
C ALA A 108 -44.84 15.46 -20.39
N SER A 109 -44.77 14.14 -20.39
CA SER A 109 -45.53 13.24 -19.50
C SER A 109 -44.81 12.91 -18.18
N GLY A 110 -43.56 13.35 -18.00
CA GLY A 110 -42.73 13.03 -16.84
C GLY A 110 -41.27 12.80 -17.21
N SER A 111 -40.35 13.02 -16.27
CA SER A 111 -38.92 12.75 -16.48
C SER A 111 -38.55 11.38 -15.90
N GLU A 112 -37.76 10.62 -16.64
CA GLU A 112 -37.27 9.30 -16.23
C GLU A 112 -35.75 9.32 -16.02
N ILE A 113 -35.29 8.62 -14.98
CA ILE A 113 -33.86 8.39 -14.72
C ILE A 113 -33.50 6.99 -15.20
N ASN A 114 -32.45 6.87 -16.01
CA ASN A 114 -31.93 5.57 -16.43
C ASN A 114 -31.09 4.94 -15.32
N THR A 115 -31.70 4.07 -14.53
CA THR A 115 -31.03 3.27 -13.48
C THR A 115 -30.40 1.98 -14.00
N GLY A 116 -30.53 1.70 -15.31
CA GLY A 116 -30.10 0.45 -15.93
C GLY A 116 -28.61 0.37 -16.28
N ALA A 117 -28.23 -0.72 -16.94
CA ALA A 117 -26.84 -1.05 -17.30
C ALA A 117 -26.15 -0.02 -18.22
N ASN A 118 -26.92 0.80 -18.95
CA ASN A 118 -26.42 1.89 -19.79
C ASN A 118 -26.71 3.27 -19.18
N GLY A 119 -27.01 3.35 -17.89
CA GLY A 119 -27.30 4.61 -17.18
C GLY A 119 -26.44 4.75 -15.95
N LEU A 120 -27.07 4.98 -14.79
CA LEU A 120 -26.36 5.24 -13.53
C LEU A 120 -25.34 4.17 -13.13
N GLN A 121 -25.49 2.92 -13.57
CA GLN A 121 -24.49 1.87 -13.34
C GLN A 121 -23.12 2.15 -13.99
N LYS A 122 -23.03 3.11 -14.92
CA LYS A 122 -21.78 3.56 -15.56
C LYS A 122 -21.27 4.90 -15.02
N LEU A 123 -21.97 5.52 -14.08
CA LEU A 123 -21.61 6.86 -13.58
C LEU A 123 -20.22 6.86 -12.94
N ASP A 124 -19.91 5.85 -12.11
CA ASP A 124 -18.59 5.71 -11.47
C ASP A 124 -17.45 5.66 -12.48
N TYR A 125 -17.65 4.99 -13.63
CA TYR A 125 -16.66 4.94 -14.70
C TYR A 125 -16.44 6.32 -15.35
N VAL A 126 -17.52 7.07 -15.60
CA VAL A 126 -17.43 8.43 -16.16
C VAL A 126 -16.72 9.38 -15.20
N VAL A 127 -17.09 9.33 -13.91
CA VAL A 127 -16.46 10.12 -12.85
C VAL A 127 -14.97 9.78 -12.73
N ASN A 128 -14.63 8.49 -12.69
CA ASN A 128 -13.25 8.02 -12.61
C ASN A 128 -12.43 8.47 -13.82
N THR A 129 -12.98 8.32 -15.04
CA THR A 129 -12.30 8.73 -16.27
C THR A 129 -12.01 10.23 -16.29
N ALA A 130 -12.98 11.05 -15.85
CA ALA A 130 -12.80 12.50 -15.71
C ALA A 130 -11.69 12.84 -14.71
N ALA A 131 -11.75 12.24 -13.52
CA ALA A 131 -10.80 12.46 -12.44
C ALA A 131 -9.38 12.03 -12.84
N GLN A 132 -9.22 10.86 -13.48
CA GLN A 132 -7.92 10.37 -13.96
C GLN A 132 -7.36 11.23 -15.09
N THR A 133 -8.20 11.74 -15.99
CA THR A 133 -7.80 12.67 -17.04
C THR A 133 -7.23 13.96 -16.44
N GLN A 134 -7.94 14.54 -15.48
CA GLN A 134 -7.48 15.75 -14.79
C GLN A 134 -6.22 15.50 -13.97
N TYR A 135 -6.17 14.39 -13.23
CA TYR A 135 -5.00 14.00 -12.46
C TYR A 135 -3.75 13.90 -13.35
N ARG A 136 -3.85 13.21 -14.50
CA ARG A 136 -2.74 13.13 -15.47
C ARG A 136 -2.35 14.48 -16.05
N ALA A 137 -3.31 15.37 -16.30
CA ALA A 137 -3.02 16.73 -16.73
C ALA A 137 -2.23 17.51 -15.66
N CYS A 138 -2.62 17.40 -14.38
CA CYS A 138 -1.89 17.99 -13.26
C CYS A 138 -0.47 17.41 -13.14
N VAL A 139 -0.33 16.08 -13.21
CA VAL A 139 0.97 15.39 -13.19
C VAL A 139 1.86 15.92 -14.31
N LYS A 140 1.38 15.98 -15.56
CA LYS A 140 2.15 16.51 -16.68
C LYS A 140 2.55 17.96 -16.47
N ALA A 141 1.65 18.79 -15.95
CA ALA A 141 1.93 20.20 -15.70
C ALA A 141 3.03 20.40 -14.63
N VAL A 142 3.08 19.56 -13.59
CA VAL A 142 4.11 19.62 -12.55
C VAL A 142 5.43 19.04 -13.05
N VAL A 143 5.42 17.79 -13.54
CA VAL A 143 6.64 17.06 -13.93
C VAL A 143 7.39 17.79 -15.04
N SER A 144 6.69 18.31 -16.05
CA SER A 144 7.31 19.01 -17.19
C SER A 144 8.14 20.23 -16.80
N ARG A 145 7.97 20.77 -15.58
CA ARG A 145 8.75 21.91 -15.09
C ARG A 145 10.16 21.51 -14.64
N TYR A 146 10.38 20.23 -14.32
CA TYR A 146 11.55 19.78 -13.57
C TYR A 146 12.24 18.53 -14.14
N THR A 147 11.93 18.12 -15.38
CA THR A 147 12.48 16.91 -16.05
C THR A 147 14.00 16.92 -16.23
N THR A 148 14.64 18.08 -16.10
CA THR A 148 16.10 18.23 -16.16
C THR A 148 16.69 18.72 -14.83
N SER A 149 15.88 18.80 -13.77
CA SER A 149 16.32 19.31 -12.47
C SER A 149 17.00 18.21 -11.67
N PRO A 150 18.27 18.38 -11.28
CA PRO A 150 18.94 17.41 -10.41
C PRO A 150 18.43 17.46 -8.96
N ALA A 151 17.57 18.43 -8.63
CA ALA A 151 17.02 18.59 -7.28
C ALA A 151 15.78 17.71 -7.02
N VAL A 152 15.20 17.08 -8.04
CA VAL A 152 14.08 16.15 -7.87
C VAL A 152 14.66 14.80 -7.50
N PHE A 153 14.43 14.33 -6.27
CA PHE A 153 14.82 12.98 -5.89
C PHE A 153 13.99 11.93 -6.67
N ALA A 154 12.65 12.07 -6.64
CA ALA A 154 11.77 11.11 -7.26
C ALA A 154 10.33 11.64 -7.48
N TRP A 155 9.56 11.03 -8.38
CA TRP A 155 8.14 11.35 -8.61
C TRP A 155 7.19 10.34 -7.94
N GLU A 156 6.62 10.71 -6.80
CA GLU A 156 5.65 9.89 -6.09
C GLU A 156 4.23 10.03 -6.68
N LEU A 157 3.54 8.89 -6.87
CA LEU A 157 2.23 8.88 -7.53
C LEU A 157 1.13 9.50 -6.66
N ALA A 158 1.15 9.22 -5.35
CA ALA A 158 0.23 9.75 -4.35
C ALA A 158 0.79 9.48 -2.95
N ASN A 159 0.41 10.33 -2.00
CA ASN A 159 0.57 10.04 -0.57
C ASN A 159 -0.46 8.98 -0.14
N GLU A 160 0.01 7.91 0.50
CA GLU A 160 -0.74 6.80 1.08
C GLU A 160 -1.93 6.30 0.24
N PRO A 161 -1.76 5.90 -1.04
CA PRO A 161 -2.89 5.47 -1.87
C PRO A 161 -3.53 4.20 -1.30
N ARG A 162 -4.81 4.28 -0.91
CA ARG A 162 -5.61 3.18 -0.35
C ARG A 162 -6.90 2.98 -1.15
N CYS A 163 -7.44 1.76 -1.14
CA CYS A 163 -8.72 1.42 -1.74
C CYS A 163 -9.41 0.36 -0.87
N SER A 164 -10.17 0.82 0.13
CA SER A 164 -10.83 -0.06 1.10
C SER A 164 -11.93 -0.89 0.43
N GLY A 165 -11.89 -2.22 0.63
CA GLY A 165 -12.85 -3.16 0.03
C GLY A 165 -12.65 -3.42 -1.46
N CYS A 166 -11.63 -2.84 -2.10
CA CYS A 166 -11.36 -3.04 -3.52
C CYS A 166 -10.53 -4.31 -3.76
N GLY A 167 -10.64 -4.88 -4.97
CA GLY A 167 -9.66 -5.87 -5.41
C GLY A 167 -8.26 -5.26 -5.51
N THR A 168 -7.23 -6.01 -5.14
CA THR A 168 -5.81 -5.59 -5.19
C THR A 168 -5.39 -5.05 -6.56
N SER A 169 -5.97 -5.61 -7.62
CA SER A 169 -5.76 -5.17 -9.01
C SER A 169 -6.10 -3.70 -9.27
N VAL A 170 -6.98 -3.06 -8.47
CA VAL A 170 -7.38 -1.67 -8.69
C VAL A 170 -6.20 -0.72 -8.52
N ILE A 171 -5.52 -0.80 -7.37
CA ILE A 171 -4.35 0.03 -7.08
C ILE A 171 -3.18 -0.39 -7.96
N TYR A 172 -2.97 -1.70 -8.15
CA TYR A 172 -1.91 -2.22 -9.02
C TYR A 172 -2.00 -1.63 -10.45
N ASN A 173 -3.17 -1.72 -11.08
CA ASN A 173 -3.36 -1.24 -12.45
C ASN A 173 -3.25 0.29 -12.54
N TRP A 174 -3.75 1.01 -11.53
CA TRP A 174 -3.61 2.46 -11.46
C TRP A 174 -2.14 2.88 -11.34
N ALA A 175 -1.36 2.25 -10.46
CA ALA A 175 0.05 2.53 -10.26
C ALA A 175 0.87 2.21 -11.51
N ALA A 176 0.64 1.05 -12.13
CA ALA A 176 1.30 0.66 -13.38
C ALA A 176 1.01 1.66 -14.51
N SER A 177 -0.27 2.00 -14.72
CA SER A 177 -0.66 2.91 -15.81
C SER A 177 -0.17 4.35 -15.59
N THR A 178 -0.13 4.80 -14.33
CA THR A 178 0.32 6.15 -13.98
C THR A 178 1.83 6.28 -14.06
N SER A 179 2.59 5.35 -13.46
CA SER A 179 4.06 5.36 -13.55
C SER A 179 4.53 5.24 -15.00
N GLN A 180 3.91 4.39 -15.82
CA GLN A 180 4.19 4.31 -17.25
C GLN A 180 3.90 5.62 -18.00
N TYR A 181 2.80 6.30 -17.64
CA TYR A 181 2.48 7.61 -18.20
C TYR A 181 3.60 8.62 -17.92
N ILE A 182 4.09 8.72 -16.67
CA ILE A 182 5.16 9.67 -16.34
C ILE A 182 6.47 9.31 -17.05
N LYS A 183 6.85 8.01 -17.03
CA LYS A 183 8.04 7.53 -17.77
C LYS A 183 8.00 7.80 -19.27
N SER A 184 6.82 8.01 -19.87
CA SER A 184 6.68 8.31 -21.30
C SER A 184 7.18 9.71 -21.69
N PHE A 185 7.34 10.63 -20.73
CA PHE A 185 7.81 12.00 -20.98
C PHE A 185 8.89 12.49 -20.00
N ASP A 186 9.24 11.69 -18.99
CA ASP A 186 10.42 11.89 -18.14
C ASP A 186 11.14 10.55 -17.95
N SER A 187 12.25 10.36 -18.64
CA SER A 187 13.07 9.15 -18.53
C SER A 187 14.22 9.27 -17.54
N ASN A 188 14.40 10.44 -16.90
CA ASN A 188 15.62 10.77 -16.17
C ASN A 188 15.50 10.50 -14.66
N GLN A 189 14.31 10.71 -14.09
CA GLN A 189 14.12 10.65 -12.64
C GLN A 189 13.77 9.24 -12.13
N CYS A 190 14.01 9.02 -10.84
CA CYS A 190 13.54 7.82 -10.13
C CYS A 190 12.05 7.94 -9.77
N TYR A 191 11.39 6.79 -9.63
CA TYR A 191 9.96 6.69 -9.34
C TYR A 191 9.75 5.83 -8.08
N PRO A 192 9.37 6.42 -6.93
CA PRO A 192 8.94 5.67 -5.77
C PRO A 192 7.55 5.12 -6.02
N TYR A 193 7.21 4.10 -5.27
CA TYR A 193 5.81 3.82 -4.99
C TYR A 193 5.61 3.46 -3.54
N GLN A 194 4.59 4.09 -2.96
CA GLN A 194 4.03 3.71 -1.69
C GLN A 194 2.86 2.74 -1.93
N PRO A 195 3.06 1.42 -1.84
CA PRO A 195 1.93 0.55 -1.55
C PRO A 195 1.41 0.95 -0.16
N SER A 196 0.13 1.30 -0.09
CA SER A 196 -0.62 1.68 1.13
C SER A 196 0.05 1.18 2.39
N ALA A 197 0.37 2.07 3.34
CA ALA A 197 0.92 1.78 4.67
C ALA A 197 0.69 0.30 5.11
N GLY A 198 1.55 -0.60 4.64
CA GLY A 198 1.52 -2.01 4.97
C GLY A 198 0.63 -3.06 4.28
N GLY A 199 -0.18 -2.75 3.27
CA GLY A 199 -1.30 -3.65 2.90
C GLY A 199 -1.38 -4.14 1.45
N TYR A 200 -1.41 -5.47 1.28
CA TYR A 200 -2.04 -6.24 0.18
C TYR A 200 -1.39 -6.34 -1.21
N ILE A 201 -0.57 -5.38 -1.68
CA ILE A 201 0.11 -5.48 -3.01
C ILE A 201 1.61 -5.18 -2.98
N TRP A 202 2.21 -5.20 -1.80
CA TRP A 202 3.63 -4.87 -1.58
C TRP A 202 4.54 -5.56 -2.60
N GLN A 203 4.40 -6.88 -2.76
CA GLN A 203 5.22 -7.61 -3.72
C GLN A 203 4.90 -7.27 -5.17
N ASP A 204 3.61 -7.23 -5.54
CA ASP A 204 3.22 -7.01 -6.93
C ASP A 204 3.73 -5.65 -7.43
N THR A 205 3.74 -4.65 -6.55
CA THR A 205 4.26 -3.30 -6.84
C THR A 205 5.79 -3.23 -6.82
N LEU A 206 6.45 -3.96 -5.91
CA LEU A 206 7.90 -4.16 -5.97
C LEU A 206 8.36 -4.75 -7.30
N ASN A 207 7.57 -5.62 -7.93
CA ASN A 207 7.93 -6.25 -9.20
C ASN A 207 7.68 -5.34 -10.43
N MET A 208 7.06 -4.16 -10.27
CA MET A 208 6.80 -3.26 -11.40
C MET A 208 8.09 -2.61 -11.90
N THR A 209 8.42 -2.75 -13.19
CA THR A 209 9.63 -2.18 -13.80
C THR A 209 9.60 -0.65 -13.93
N THR A 210 8.41 -0.05 -13.82
CA THR A 210 8.22 1.39 -13.87
C THR A 210 8.39 2.07 -12.51
N LEU A 211 8.64 1.31 -11.44
CA LEU A 211 8.90 1.81 -10.10
C LEU A 211 10.32 1.40 -9.69
N ASP A 212 11.15 2.35 -9.31
CA ASP A 212 12.59 2.11 -9.13
C ASP A 212 12.93 1.74 -7.69
N PHE A 213 12.10 2.14 -6.72
CA PHE A 213 12.23 1.82 -5.31
C PHE A 213 10.87 1.85 -4.61
N ALA A 214 10.77 1.27 -3.42
CA ALA A 214 9.52 1.23 -2.65
C ALA A 214 9.58 2.11 -1.40
N THR A 215 8.42 2.60 -0.97
CA THR A 215 8.27 3.38 0.25
C THR A 215 7.29 2.72 1.21
N PHE A 216 7.53 2.83 2.51
CA PHE A 216 6.62 2.33 3.55
C PHE A 216 6.62 3.27 4.75
N HIS A 217 5.49 3.33 5.45
CA HIS A 217 5.26 4.22 6.60
C HIS A 217 5.04 3.40 7.88
N LEU A 218 5.18 4.05 9.05
CA LEU A 218 4.93 3.44 10.35
C LEU A 218 4.35 4.45 11.36
N TYR A 219 3.06 4.30 11.67
CA TYR A 219 2.38 5.05 12.74
C TYR A 219 1.63 4.09 13.69
N PRO A 220 2.27 3.56 14.75
CA PRO A 220 1.64 2.57 15.62
C PRO A 220 0.37 3.06 16.32
N ASP A 221 0.27 4.37 16.59
CA ASP A 221 -0.86 4.99 17.29
C ASP A 221 -2.08 5.23 16.40
N SER A 222 -1.85 5.43 15.09
CA SER A 222 -2.87 5.68 14.08
C SER A 222 -3.19 4.45 13.24
N CYS A 223 -2.42 3.37 13.39
CA CYS A 223 -2.68 2.16 12.65
C CYS A 223 -3.98 1.52 13.11
N GLU A 224 -4.96 1.45 12.21
CA GLU A 224 -6.20 0.73 12.47
C GLU A 224 -5.90 -0.72 12.84
N PHE A 225 -6.74 -1.26 13.74
CA PHE A 225 -6.66 -2.63 14.22
C PHE A 225 -6.63 -3.66 13.08
N SER A 226 -7.20 -3.35 11.90
CA SER A 226 -7.19 -4.20 10.71
C SER A 226 -5.86 -4.26 9.95
N ILE A 227 -4.93 -3.32 10.18
CA ILE A 227 -3.68 -3.16 9.40
C ILE A 227 -2.45 -3.53 10.24
N CYS A 228 -2.40 -3.18 11.54
CA CYS A 228 -1.29 -3.54 12.44
C CYS A 228 -1.75 -4.34 13.68
N GLY A 229 -3.04 -4.52 13.90
CA GLY A 229 -3.59 -4.98 15.17
C GLY A 229 -4.17 -6.39 15.15
N GLN A 230 -3.33 -7.41 15.35
CA GLN A 230 -3.83 -8.61 16.04
C GLN A 230 -2.78 -9.42 16.81
N PHE A 231 -1.54 -8.96 16.91
CA PHE A 231 -0.50 -9.64 17.69
C PHE A 231 -0.33 -9.15 19.13
N ALA A 232 -1.01 -8.08 19.57
CA ALA A 232 -0.72 -7.44 20.85
C ALA A 232 -1.88 -7.38 21.85
N HIS A 233 -2.79 -8.36 21.87
CA HIS A 233 -3.74 -8.48 23.00
C HIS A 233 -3.29 -9.49 24.07
N ARG A 234 -2.02 -9.42 24.47
CA ARG A 234 -1.56 -9.76 25.83
C ARG A 234 -0.34 -8.93 26.18
N LEU A 235 -0.57 -7.64 26.42
CA LEU A 235 -0.08 -6.88 27.57
C LEU A 235 -0.43 -5.40 27.31
N THR A 236 -1.17 -4.82 28.25
CA THR A 236 -1.62 -3.42 28.35
C THR A 236 -2.77 -2.97 27.42
N SER A 237 -3.93 -2.89 28.05
CA SER A 237 -5.10 -2.13 27.61
C SER A 237 -4.81 -0.63 27.58
N SER A 238 -4.42 -0.10 26.44
CA SER A 238 -4.66 1.28 25.95
C SER A 238 -3.79 1.53 24.72
N ARG A 239 -4.41 1.83 23.57
CA ARG A 239 -3.82 2.45 22.36
C ARG A 239 -2.28 2.26 22.16
N GLY A 240 -1.88 1.26 21.38
CA GLY A 240 -0.51 1.12 20.85
C GLY A 240 -0.07 -0.33 20.61
N GLN A 241 0.61 -0.61 19.49
CA GLN A 241 1.38 -1.86 19.32
C GLN A 241 2.71 -1.77 20.11
N PRO A 242 3.33 -2.89 20.54
CA PRO A 242 4.64 -2.85 21.17
C PRO A 242 5.65 -2.21 20.22
N TYR A 243 6.48 -1.29 20.70
CA TYR A 243 7.48 -0.60 19.88
C TYR A 243 8.47 -1.55 19.18
N ASP A 244 8.64 -2.77 19.70
CA ASP A 244 9.40 -3.86 19.05
C ASP A 244 8.79 -4.31 17.71
N TRP A 245 7.48 -4.19 17.53
CA TRP A 245 6.81 -4.50 16.26
C TRP A 245 7.30 -3.62 15.11
N GLY A 246 7.64 -2.36 15.39
CA GLY A 246 8.20 -1.45 14.38
C GLY A 246 9.54 -1.93 13.82
N ASN A 247 10.37 -2.60 14.64
CA ASN A 247 11.61 -3.19 14.13
C ASN A 247 11.33 -4.37 13.18
N LEU A 248 10.35 -5.23 13.51
CA LEU A 248 9.92 -6.30 12.62
C LEU A 248 9.35 -5.74 11.31
N TRP A 249 8.59 -4.65 11.39
CA TRP A 249 8.05 -3.93 10.24
C TRP A 249 9.17 -3.50 9.27
N VAL A 250 10.15 -2.76 9.78
CA VAL A 250 11.29 -2.25 9.01
C VAL A 250 12.10 -3.39 8.39
N THR A 251 12.46 -4.39 9.20
CA THR A 251 13.26 -5.54 8.72
C THR A 251 12.54 -6.36 7.64
N SER A 252 11.23 -6.55 7.76
CA SER A 252 10.44 -7.30 6.79
C SER A 252 10.33 -6.58 5.43
N HIS A 253 10.13 -5.26 5.44
CA HIS A 253 10.10 -4.45 4.22
C HIS A 253 11.48 -4.40 3.55
N GLY A 254 12.54 -4.18 4.34
CA GLY A 254 13.91 -4.21 3.85
C GLY A 254 14.28 -5.54 3.20
N ALA A 255 13.93 -6.67 3.83
CA ALA A 255 14.16 -7.99 3.26
C ALA A 255 13.44 -8.21 1.91
N ALA A 256 12.18 -7.76 1.79
CA ALA A 256 11.44 -7.86 0.54
C ALA A 256 12.05 -7.00 -0.59
N CYS A 257 12.44 -5.77 -0.28
CA CYS A 257 13.16 -4.88 -1.20
C CYS A 257 14.49 -5.49 -1.65
N ALA A 258 15.29 -5.99 -0.70
CA ALA A 258 16.57 -6.64 -0.99
C ALA A 258 16.41 -7.86 -1.90
N ALA A 259 15.33 -8.62 -1.76
CA ALA A 259 15.09 -9.80 -2.57
C ALA A 259 14.70 -9.48 -4.02
N GLU A 260 14.07 -8.33 -4.26
CA GLU A 260 13.77 -7.81 -5.60
C GLU A 260 14.87 -6.91 -6.18
N ASN A 261 16.02 -6.81 -5.50
CA ASN A 261 17.12 -5.91 -5.85
C ASN A 261 16.67 -4.44 -6.01
N LYS A 262 15.72 -4.01 -5.19
CA LYS A 262 15.26 -2.61 -5.13
C LYS A 262 15.55 -2.01 -3.76
N PRO A 263 15.87 -0.71 -3.69
CA PRO A 263 15.94 -0.04 -2.40
C PRO A 263 14.53 0.18 -1.83
N CYS A 264 14.47 0.24 -0.50
CA CYS A 264 13.33 0.69 0.27
C CYS A 264 13.68 2.02 0.95
N LEU A 265 12.73 2.95 0.95
CA LEU A 265 12.77 4.18 1.73
C LEU A 265 11.75 4.06 2.86
N PHE A 266 12.20 4.16 4.10
CA PHE A 266 11.31 4.25 5.26
C PHE A 266 10.81 5.70 5.36
N GLU A 267 9.70 5.99 4.70
CA GLU A 267 9.39 7.35 4.25
C GLU A 267 8.65 8.22 5.27
N GLU A 268 7.92 7.61 6.19
CA GLU A 268 7.31 8.31 7.31
C GLU A 268 7.27 7.44 8.57
N CYS A 269 7.61 8.06 9.70
CA CYS A 269 7.47 7.50 11.04
C CYS A 269 7.17 8.59 12.07
N ASN A 270 6.92 8.21 13.32
CA ASN A 270 6.46 9.08 14.41
C ASN A 270 7.49 10.17 14.81
N ASN A 271 7.45 10.73 16.04
CA ASN A 271 8.37 11.81 16.45
C ASN A 271 9.03 11.70 17.84
N ASN A 272 9.25 10.50 18.35
CA ASN A 272 9.70 10.25 19.71
C ASN A 272 11.06 9.53 19.77
N CYS A 273 12.06 10.18 20.38
CA CYS A 273 13.41 9.63 20.61
C CYS A 273 13.40 8.19 21.16
N THR A 274 12.49 7.89 22.09
CA THR A 274 12.47 6.59 22.79
C THR A 274 11.97 5.48 21.86
N VAL A 275 11.12 5.85 20.92
CA VAL A 275 10.39 4.93 20.05
C VAL A 275 11.06 4.76 18.71
N GLU A 276 11.51 5.87 18.10
CA GLU A 276 12.06 5.86 16.75
C GLU A 276 13.56 5.66 16.70
N ASN A 277 14.34 6.05 17.70
CA ASN A 277 15.78 5.79 17.67
C ASN A 277 16.08 4.28 17.47
N PRO A 278 15.33 3.34 18.09
CA PRO A 278 15.42 1.92 17.74
C PRO A 278 15.11 1.62 16.27
N TRP A 279 14.08 2.24 15.69
CA TRP A 279 13.70 1.99 14.29
C TRP A 279 14.70 2.59 13.30
N GLN A 280 15.26 3.77 13.57
CA GLN A 280 16.35 4.37 12.80
C GLN A 280 17.59 3.48 12.79
N LYS A 281 17.98 2.93 13.95
CA LYS A 281 19.07 1.95 14.05
C LYS A 281 18.77 0.67 13.27
N THR A 282 17.55 0.18 13.35
CA THR A 282 17.11 -1.00 12.59
C THR A 282 17.13 -0.72 11.09
N ALA A 283 16.62 0.43 10.65
CA ALA A 283 16.64 0.87 9.26
C ALA A 283 18.09 0.93 8.73
N LEU A 284 18.98 1.59 9.46
CA LEU A 284 20.41 1.70 9.13
C LEU A 284 21.11 0.33 9.02
N ALA A 285 20.75 -0.63 9.87
CA ALA A 285 21.34 -1.97 9.88
C ALA A 285 20.71 -2.96 8.89
N THR A 286 19.53 -2.64 8.32
CA THR A 286 18.75 -3.58 7.51
C THR A 286 19.13 -3.50 6.05
N LYS A 287 19.65 -4.61 5.50
CA LYS A 287 19.85 -4.75 4.06
C LYS A 287 18.54 -4.53 3.31
N GLY A 288 18.59 -3.67 2.29
CA GLY A 288 17.44 -3.31 1.46
C GLY A 288 16.82 -1.97 1.83
N ILE A 289 17.02 -1.47 3.05
CA ILE A 289 16.69 -0.10 3.41
C ILE A 289 17.83 0.82 2.95
N ALA A 290 17.51 1.85 2.18
CA ALA A 290 18.49 2.79 1.62
C ALA A 290 18.39 4.20 2.24
N GLY A 291 17.36 4.45 3.04
CA GLY A 291 17.19 5.69 3.77
C GLY A 291 15.91 5.67 4.60
N ASP A 292 15.80 6.65 5.48
CA ASP A 292 14.63 6.91 6.30
C ASP A 292 14.34 8.41 6.41
N ARG A 293 13.06 8.74 6.63
CA ARG A 293 12.53 10.10 6.75
C ARG A 293 11.51 10.10 7.88
N PHE A 294 11.77 10.89 8.93
CA PHE A 294 10.81 11.10 10.00
C PHE A 294 9.69 12.04 9.53
N TRP A 295 8.50 11.86 10.11
CA TRP A 295 7.40 12.80 9.95
C TRP A 295 7.24 13.60 11.24
N GLN A 296 7.40 14.93 11.27
CA GLN A 296 7.79 15.81 10.16
C GLN A 296 8.68 16.96 10.63
N TYR A 297 9.30 17.67 9.68
CA TYR A 297 10.16 18.83 9.97
C TYR A 297 9.37 20.02 10.49
N GLY A 298 9.87 20.64 11.56
CA GLY A 298 9.35 21.90 12.08
C GLY A 298 10.36 23.02 12.06
N GLU A 299 9.89 24.25 11.88
CA GLU A 299 10.75 25.43 11.94
C GLU A 299 10.04 26.64 12.56
N ALA A 300 10.84 27.51 13.18
CA ALA A 300 10.38 28.85 13.54
C ALA A 300 10.64 29.80 12.35
N LEU A 301 9.58 30.41 11.82
CA LEU A 301 9.63 31.31 10.69
C LEU A 301 9.82 32.76 11.16
N PRO A 302 10.99 33.39 10.91
CA PRO A 302 11.26 34.75 11.40
C PRO A 302 10.35 35.80 10.76
N SER A 303 9.89 35.55 9.52
CA SER A 303 9.06 36.50 8.75
C SER A 303 7.70 36.78 9.38
N CYS A 304 7.17 35.83 10.15
CA CYS A 304 5.87 35.96 10.83
C CYS A 304 5.98 35.85 12.35
N ASN A 305 7.19 35.61 12.89
CA ASN A 305 7.40 35.21 14.27
C ASN A 305 6.45 34.07 14.69
N CYS A 306 6.33 33.06 13.83
CA CYS A 306 5.38 31.95 13.97
C CYS A 306 6.08 30.62 13.68
N GLN A 307 5.50 29.52 14.14
CA GLN A 307 5.97 28.18 13.79
C GLN A 307 5.33 27.70 12.50
N THR A 308 5.99 26.77 11.81
CA THR A 308 5.36 25.95 10.78
C THR A 308 4.17 25.16 11.33
N SER A 309 3.38 24.54 10.45
CA SER A 309 2.34 23.61 10.86
C SER A 309 2.91 22.53 11.78
N GLN A 310 2.13 22.15 12.80
CA GLN A 310 2.47 21.16 13.80
C GLN A 310 1.23 20.32 14.08
N ASP A 311 1.37 19.01 13.94
CA ASP A 311 0.31 18.01 14.02
C ASP A 311 0.46 17.05 15.21
N GLY A 312 1.44 17.31 16.08
CA GLY A 312 1.81 16.44 17.20
C GLY A 312 3.01 15.55 16.89
N ASN A 313 3.36 15.40 15.60
CA ASN A 313 4.50 14.60 15.13
C ASN A 313 5.70 15.48 14.70
N THR A 314 5.64 16.80 14.84
CA THR A 314 6.72 17.65 14.30
C THR A 314 7.96 17.64 15.20
N VAL A 315 9.14 17.47 14.59
CA VAL A 315 10.47 17.64 15.19
C VAL A 315 11.03 18.99 14.75
N PHE A 316 11.05 19.96 15.67
CA PHE A 316 11.50 21.32 15.37
C PHE A 316 13.03 21.43 15.24
N CYS A 317 13.48 22.14 14.22
CA CYS A 317 14.89 22.42 13.97
C CYS A 317 15.60 22.97 15.21
N LYS A 318 16.66 22.28 15.63
CA LYS A 318 17.52 22.64 16.78
C LYS A 318 16.76 22.81 18.11
N GLN A 319 15.61 22.17 18.25
CA GLN A 319 14.78 22.18 19.45
C GLN A 319 14.40 20.76 19.84
N ASP A 320 13.99 20.57 21.10
CA ASP A 320 13.39 19.34 21.62
C ASP A 320 14.09 18.05 21.14
N ASN A 321 13.39 17.24 20.34
CA ASN A 321 13.85 15.94 19.86
C ASN A 321 14.89 16.01 18.72
N TRP A 322 15.24 17.20 18.20
CA TRP A 322 16.18 17.34 17.08
C TRP A 322 17.55 16.71 17.35
N GLY A 323 18.06 16.88 18.58
CA GLY A 323 19.35 16.33 18.98
C GLY A 323 19.39 14.80 18.86
N CYS A 324 18.34 14.13 19.35
CA CYS A 324 18.29 12.68 19.36
C CYS A 324 17.92 12.09 17.97
N MET A 325 16.95 12.69 17.28
CA MET A 325 16.33 12.14 16.06
C MET A 325 17.14 12.44 14.81
N VAL A 326 17.80 13.61 14.78
CA VAL A 326 18.46 14.10 13.57
C VAL A 326 19.96 14.17 13.76
N THR A 327 20.41 14.88 14.81
CA THR A 327 21.85 15.11 14.98
C THR A 327 22.61 13.80 15.24
N SER A 328 22.11 12.97 16.15
CA SER A 328 22.70 11.66 16.44
C SER A 328 22.56 10.68 15.28
N HIS A 329 21.38 10.60 14.64
CA HIS A 329 21.16 9.66 13.53
C HIS A 329 22.05 9.97 12.32
N VAL A 330 22.21 11.25 11.95
CA VAL A 330 23.14 11.65 10.89
C VAL A 330 24.59 11.28 11.24
N ALA A 331 24.99 11.40 12.50
CA ALA A 331 26.32 10.97 12.94
C ALA A 331 26.50 9.45 12.83
N ASP A 332 25.47 8.67 13.20
CA ASP A 332 25.45 7.21 13.07
C ASP A 332 25.56 6.78 11.60
N ILE A 333 24.84 7.44 10.68
CA ILE A 333 24.92 7.22 9.23
C ILE A 333 26.34 7.49 8.71
N ASN A 334 26.91 8.65 9.02
CA ASN A 334 28.27 9.02 8.58
C ASN A 334 29.33 8.06 9.14
N SER A 335 29.11 7.50 10.34
CA SER A 335 30.01 6.50 10.90
C SER A 335 29.89 5.13 10.24
N ALA A 336 28.70 4.77 9.74
CA ALA A 336 28.46 3.50 9.05
C ALA A 336 28.96 3.54 7.59
N TYR A 337 28.98 4.72 6.98
CA TYR A 337 29.36 4.96 5.58
C TYR A 337 30.35 6.14 5.47
N PRO A 338 31.62 5.93 5.87
CA PRO A 338 32.64 6.99 5.96
C PRO A 338 33.18 7.50 4.62
#